data_AF-A0A7R7BT75-F1
#
_entry.id   AF-A0A7R7BT75-F1
#
_cell.length_a   1.000
_cell.length_b   1.000
_cell.length_c   1.000
_cell.angle_alpha   90.00
_cell.angle_beta   90.00
_cell.angle_gamma   90.00
#
_symmetry.space_group_name_H-M   'P 1'
#
loop_
_entity.id
_entity.type
_entity.pdbx_description
1 polymer ?
#
loop_
_entity_poly.entity_id
_entity_poly.type
_entity_poly.pdbx_seq_one_letter_code
_entity_poly.pdbx_strand_id
1 'polypeptide(L)'
;MNDRYRRIFPYCVALSGHRAAYVEMLCTRGASPTFSRDPRDAVNRFMAFAVPFGSVANAEQLQRGLHVAISDKVRIPPASIDPAIKNYHWLDLVRGLYDAYDRGAETALLLDFNGNVAEGPGFNVFCVDDGKLSTPAVGVLPGITRRTVFDLCAEAGLAVAAADVSVAALRQSDEVFITSTAGGIMPVTMIDGIPVADGKVGAITRRLMAAYWQKHEDPDWSSPVRYP
;
A
#
# COMPACT_ATOMS: atom_id res chain seq x y z
N MET A 1 -5.69 -19.49 -11.56
CA MET A 1 -6.20 -19.57 -10.16
C MET A 1 -7.40 -20.51 -10.17
N ASN A 2 -7.38 -21.56 -9.36
CA ASN A 2 -8.39 -22.64 -9.38
C ASN A 2 -9.80 -22.07 -9.06
N ASP A 3 -10.86 -22.46 -9.80
CA ASP A 3 -12.21 -21.88 -9.71
C ASP A 3 -12.81 -21.90 -8.30
N ARG A 4 -12.34 -22.85 -7.47
CA ARG A 4 -12.71 -22.96 -6.07
C ARG A 4 -12.38 -21.70 -5.25
N TYR A 5 -11.22 -21.09 -5.48
CA TYR A 5 -10.78 -19.90 -4.74
C TYR A 5 -11.54 -18.63 -5.15
N ARG A 6 -11.93 -18.52 -6.42
CA ARG A 6 -12.71 -17.37 -6.93
C ARG A 6 -14.07 -17.25 -6.25
N ARG A 7 -14.59 -18.36 -5.70
CA ARG A 7 -15.88 -18.38 -4.99
C ARG A 7 -15.75 -18.09 -3.50
N ILE A 8 -14.58 -18.33 -2.88
CA ILE A 8 -14.41 -18.17 -1.43
C ILE A 8 -14.56 -16.71 -1.01
N PHE A 9 -13.87 -15.79 -1.69
CA PHE A 9 -13.84 -14.39 -1.27
C PHE A 9 -15.20 -13.68 -1.41
N PRO A 10 -15.91 -13.76 -2.55
CA PRO A 10 -17.26 -13.20 -2.64
C PRO A 10 -18.21 -13.85 -1.63
N TYR A 11 -18.02 -15.13 -1.31
CA TYR A 11 -18.84 -15.83 -0.32
C TYR A 11 -18.59 -15.34 1.11
N CYS A 12 -17.33 -15.09 1.51
CA CYS A 12 -17.02 -14.47 2.80
C CYS A 12 -17.70 -13.10 2.94
N VAL A 13 -17.62 -12.26 1.90
CA VAL A 13 -18.28 -10.95 1.89
C VAL A 13 -19.81 -11.10 1.98
N ALA A 14 -20.39 -11.97 1.14
CA ALA A 14 -21.83 -12.21 1.12
C ALA A 14 -22.37 -12.66 2.49
N LEU A 15 -21.68 -13.59 3.16
CA LEU A 15 -22.07 -14.08 4.49
C LEU A 15 -21.92 -13.02 5.59
N SER A 16 -20.91 -12.15 5.49
CA SER A 16 -20.73 -11.05 6.46
C SER A 16 -21.80 -9.95 6.35
N GLY A 17 -22.45 -9.84 5.19
CA GLY A 17 -23.39 -8.75 4.87
C GLY A 17 -22.74 -7.39 4.64
N HIS A 18 -21.41 -7.26 4.76
CA HIS A 18 -20.70 -6.00 4.55
C HIS A 18 -20.79 -5.54 3.09
N ARG A 19 -21.23 -4.30 2.87
CA ARG A 19 -21.23 -3.67 1.54
C ARG A 19 -19.88 -3.03 1.17
N ALA A 20 -19.09 -2.67 2.18
CA ALA A 20 -17.70 -2.30 2.06
C ALA A 20 -16.89 -3.19 3.01
N ALA A 21 -15.98 -4.00 2.46
CA ALA A 21 -15.24 -5.00 3.21
C ALA A 21 -13.74 -4.93 2.92
N TYR A 22 -12.95 -5.15 3.97
CA TYR A 22 -11.57 -5.59 3.81
C TYR A 22 -11.57 -7.12 3.77
N VAL A 23 -10.96 -7.70 2.73
CA VAL A 23 -10.91 -9.14 2.51
C VAL A 23 -9.47 -9.59 2.53
N GLU A 24 -9.18 -10.53 3.42
CA GLU A 24 -7.83 -11.06 3.61
C GLU A 24 -7.77 -12.53 3.25
N MET A 25 -6.62 -12.95 2.72
CA MET A 25 -6.27 -14.34 2.57
C MET A 25 -4.88 -14.58 3.14
N LEU A 26 -4.73 -15.68 3.88
CA LEU A 26 -3.46 -16.10 4.44
C LEU A 26 -3.19 -17.55 4.06
N CYS A 27 -1.96 -17.82 3.65
CA CYS A 27 -1.44 -19.17 3.54
C CYS A 27 -0.24 -19.30 4.47
N THR A 28 -0.38 -20.07 5.54
CA THR A 28 0.72 -20.35 6.47
C THR A 28 1.36 -21.69 6.13
N ARG A 29 2.63 -21.86 6.51
CA ARG A 29 3.32 -23.15 6.41
C ARG A 29 2.57 -24.27 7.16
N GLY A 30 1.82 -23.89 8.20
CA GLY A 30 1.10 -24.81 9.07
C GLY A 30 2.03 -25.55 10.02
N ALA A 31 1.66 -26.76 10.40
CA ALA A 31 2.42 -27.59 11.33
C ALA A 31 2.82 -28.92 10.68
N SER A 32 3.97 -29.47 11.10
CA SER A 32 4.33 -30.85 10.81
C SER A 32 3.55 -31.78 11.75
N PRO A 33 2.91 -32.85 11.25
CA PRO A 33 2.24 -33.84 12.09
C PRO A 33 3.16 -34.53 13.11
N THR A 34 4.47 -34.55 12.83
CA THR A 34 5.51 -35.20 13.65
C THR A 34 6.38 -34.20 14.40
N PHE A 35 6.02 -32.91 14.40
CA PHE A 35 6.84 -31.83 14.96
C PHE A 35 8.21 -31.67 14.28
N SER A 36 8.36 -32.19 13.06
CA SER A 36 9.56 -31.98 12.23
C SER A 36 9.81 -30.49 11.99
N ARG A 37 11.09 -30.09 12.02
CA ARG A 37 11.53 -28.74 11.65
C ARG A 37 11.75 -28.58 10.15
N ASP A 38 11.69 -29.67 9.38
CA ASP A 38 11.76 -29.61 7.93
C ASP A 38 10.47 -28.99 7.38
N PRO A 39 10.54 -27.85 6.66
CA PRO A 39 9.35 -27.20 6.13
C PRO A 39 8.63 -28.03 5.06
N ARG A 40 9.27 -29.07 4.49
CA ARG A 40 8.66 -29.99 3.52
C ARG A 40 7.66 -30.94 4.17
N ASP A 41 7.80 -31.20 5.47
CA ASP A 41 6.91 -32.09 6.23
C ASP A 41 5.67 -31.37 6.78
N ALA A 42 5.56 -30.06 6.55
CA ALA A 42 4.47 -29.25 7.09
C ALA A 42 3.21 -29.27 6.19
N VAL A 43 2.04 -29.37 6.81
CA VAL A 43 0.76 -29.28 6.12
C VAL A 43 0.25 -27.83 6.16
N ASN A 44 0.23 -27.16 5.00
CA ASN A 44 -0.15 -25.74 4.91
C ASN A 44 -1.59 -25.50 5.35
N ARG A 45 -1.86 -24.29 5.85
CA ARG A 45 -3.20 -23.84 6.26
C ARG A 45 -3.58 -22.59 5.49
N PHE A 46 -4.77 -22.64 4.88
CA PHE A 46 -5.38 -21.51 4.21
C PHE A 46 -6.49 -20.93 5.08
N MET A 47 -6.51 -19.61 5.21
CA MET A 47 -7.55 -18.86 5.92
C MET A 47 -8.00 -17.70 5.04
N ALA A 48 -9.29 -17.40 5.05
CA ALA A 48 -9.86 -16.26 4.35
C ALA A 48 -11.02 -15.69 5.18
N PHE A 49 -11.13 -14.37 5.23
CA PHE A 49 -12.19 -13.69 5.96
C PHE A 49 -12.52 -12.33 5.34
N ALA A 50 -13.69 -11.81 5.69
CA ALA A 50 -14.13 -10.46 5.38
C ALA A 50 -14.47 -9.75 6.69
N VAL A 51 -13.99 -8.52 6.84
CA VAL A 51 -14.29 -7.61 7.97
C VAL A 51 -14.77 -6.27 7.41
N PRO A 52 -15.37 -5.38 8.23
CA PRO A 52 -15.71 -4.05 7.77
C PRO A 52 -14.50 -3.35 7.15
N PHE A 53 -14.71 -2.63 6.04
CA PHE A 53 -13.64 -1.88 5.40
C PHE A 53 -13.02 -0.87 6.37
N GLY A 54 -11.69 -0.88 6.44
CA GLY A 54 -10.87 0.10 7.14
C GLY A 54 -9.90 0.76 6.17
N SER A 55 -9.56 2.01 6.46
CA SER A 55 -8.61 2.80 5.67
C SER A 55 -7.38 3.13 6.51
N VAL A 56 -6.20 3.13 5.87
CA VAL A 56 -4.94 3.57 6.51
C VAL A 56 -5.02 5.05 6.91
N ALA A 57 -5.65 5.88 6.08
CA ALA A 57 -5.96 7.28 6.41
C ALA A 57 -7.45 7.44 6.77
N ASN A 58 -7.74 8.12 7.88
CA ASN A 58 -9.11 8.47 8.25
C ASN A 58 -9.67 9.60 7.35
N ALA A 59 -10.96 9.94 7.51
CA ALA A 59 -11.62 10.93 6.67
C ALA A 59 -10.99 12.34 6.74
N GLU A 60 -10.52 12.75 7.91
CA GLU A 60 -9.82 14.03 8.10
C GLU A 60 -8.47 14.02 7.37
N GLN A 61 -7.70 12.94 7.54
CA GLN A 61 -6.40 12.74 6.91
C GLN A 61 -6.50 12.68 5.38
N LEU A 62 -7.56 12.08 4.83
CA LEU A 62 -7.83 12.08 3.39
C LEU A 62 -8.10 13.49 2.83
N GLN A 63 -8.72 14.37 3.62
CA GLN A 63 -9.00 15.75 3.21
C GLN A 63 -7.77 16.66 3.36
N ARG A 64 -7.06 16.50 4.48
CA ARG A 64 -5.94 17.35 4.89
C ARG A 64 -4.60 16.93 4.29
N GLY A 65 -4.47 15.65 3.96
CA GLY A 65 -3.19 14.98 3.71
C GLY A 65 -2.55 14.44 4.98
N LEU A 66 -1.93 13.27 4.83
CA LEU A 66 -1.17 12.62 5.87
C LEU A 66 0.11 13.39 6.20
N HIS A 67 0.48 13.30 7.46
CA HIS A 67 1.77 13.70 7.99
C HIS A 67 2.66 12.48 8.13
N VAL A 68 3.75 12.43 7.37
CA VAL A 68 4.67 11.30 7.40
C VAL A 68 6.03 11.71 7.93
N ALA A 69 6.74 10.77 8.55
CA ALA A 69 8.15 10.90 8.86
C ALA A 69 8.97 9.91 8.04
N ILE A 70 10.16 10.32 7.61
CA ILE A 70 11.13 9.43 6.98
C ILE A 70 12.00 8.83 8.08
N SER A 71 11.80 7.54 8.34
CA SER A 71 12.54 6.80 9.37
C SER A 71 13.87 6.31 8.81
N ASP A 72 14.92 6.37 9.63
CA ASP A 72 16.25 5.84 9.31
C ASP A 72 16.32 4.30 9.33
N LYS A 73 15.24 3.63 9.73
CA LYS A 73 15.13 2.17 9.70
C LYS A 73 15.11 1.69 8.26
N VAL A 74 16.05 0.78 7.99
CA VAL A 74 16.21 0.15 6.69
C VAL A 74 15.13 -0.92 6.51
N ARG A 75 14.37 -0.81 5.41
CA ARG A 75 13.42 -1.83 4.96
C ARG A 75 14.19 -3.13 4.69
N ILE A 76 13.64 -4.27 5.13
CA ILE A 76 14.26 -5.58 4.90
C ILE A 76 14.62 -5.72 3.41
N PRO A 77 15.92 -5.89 3.07
CA PRO A 77 16.36 -5.80 1.69
C PRO A 77 15.91 -7.03 0.88
N PRO A 78 15.72 -6.89 -0.45
CA PRO A 78 15.35 -8.00 -1.34
C PRO A 78 16.29 -9.22 -1.25
N ALA A 79 17.57 -8.99 -0.94
CA ALA A 79 18.55 -10.05 -0.75
C ALA A 79 18.28 -10.93 0.48
N SER A 80 17.51 -10.42 1.46
CA SER A 80 17.07 -11.18 2.63
C SER A 80 15.71 -11.82 2.44
N ILE A 81 14.71 -11.02 2.05
CA ILE A 81 13.33 -11.47 1.79
C ILE A 81 12.83 -10.75 0.55
N ASP A 82 12.32 -11.49 -0.44
CA ASP A 82 11.70 -10.90 -1.62
C ASP A 82 10.47 -10.05 -1.23
N PRO A 83 10.49 -8.72 -1.40
CA PRO A 83 9.39 -7.85 -1.03
C PRO A 83 8.14 -8.05 -1.90
N ALA A 84 8.26 -8.72 -3.06
CA ALA A 84 7.10 -9.11 -3.85
C ALA A 84 6.23 -10.16 -3.15
N ILE A 85 6.78 -10.87 -2.16
CA ILE A 85 6.05 -11.79 -1.30
C ILE A 85 5.43 -11.00 -0.14
N LYS A 86 4.15 -10.66 -0.26
CA LYS A 86 3.40 -10.01 0.83
C LYS A 86 3.39 -10.91 2.08
N ASN A 87 3.89 -10.38 3.20
CA ASN A 87 4.11 -11.13 4.43
C ASN A 87 3.84 -10.27 5.68
N TYR A 88 3.85 -10.90 6.87
CA TYR A 88 3.61 -10.28 8.18
C TYR A 88 4.90 -10.09 9.01
N HIS A 89 6.07 -10.27 8.42
CA HIS A 89 7.35 -10.01 9.08
C HIS A 89 7.63 -8.50 9.08
N TRP A 90 6.90 -7.79 9.92
CA TRP A 90 6.79 -6.31 9.91
C TRP A 90 7.66 -5.61 10.95
N LEU A 91 8.69 -6.26 11.49
CA LEU A 91 9.45 -5.65 12.60
C LEU A 91 10.13 -4.33 12.19
N ASP A 92 10.65 -4.24 10.97
CA ASP A 92 11.17 -2.99 10.40
C ASP A 92 10.07 -1.93 10.26
N LEU A 93 8.92 -2.30 9.67
CA LEU A 93 7.77 -1.41 9.47
C LEU A 93 7.19 -0.89 10.80
N VAL A 94 7.05 -1.75 11.79
CA VAL A 94 6.57 -1.41 13.14
C VAL A 94 7.57 -0.51 13.84
N ARG A 95 8.88 -0.74 13.70
CA ARG A 95 9.90 0.17 14.24
C ARG A 95 9.86 1.54 13.57
N GLY A 96 9.60 1.58 12.26
CA GLY A 96 9.38 2.84 11.54
C GLY A 96 8.16 3.61 12.06
N LEU A 97 7.04 2.92 12.35
CA LEU A 97 5.87 3.56 12.96
C LEU A 97 6.20 4.24 14.29
N TYR A 98 6.90 3.56 15.19
CA TYR A 98 7.30 4.15 16.46
C TYR A 98 8.21 5.37 16.27
N ASP A 99 9.18 5.30 15.35
CA ASP A 99 10.02 6.46 15.01
C ASP A 99 9.20 7.66 14.49
N ALA A 100 8.20 7.40 13.66
CA ALA A 100 7.30 8.44 13.18
C ALA A 100 6.45 9.05 14.30
N TYR A 101 5.92 8.24 15.20
CA TYR A 101 5.13 8.72 16.35
C TYR A 101 5.96 9.58 17.31
N ASP A 102 7.20 9.18 17.59
CA ASP A 102 8.13 9.95 18.42
C ASP A 102 8.44 11.34 17.81
N ARG A 103 8.20 11.50 16.50
CA ARG A 103 8.41 12.74 15.74
C ARG A 103 7.09 13.47 15.42
N GLY A 104 5.98 13.02 15.98
CA GLY A 104 4.66 13.64 15.80
C GLY A 104 4.03 13.42 14.42
N ALA A 105 4.52 12.46 13.64
CA ALA A 105 3.91 12.04 12.39
C ALA A 105 2.87 10.94 12.60
N GLU A 106 2.03 10.69 11.59
CA GLU A 106 0.94 9.71 11.62
C GLU A 106 1.37 8.35 11.08
N THR A 107 2.41 8.33 10.24
CA THR A 107 2.99 7.10 9.69
C THR A 107 4.42 7.35 9.19
N ALA A 108 5.08 6.29 8.72
CA ALA A 108 6.49 6.30 8.34
C ALA A 108 6.72 5.92 6.88
N LEU A 109 7.75 6.51 6.28
CA LEU A 109 8.44 5.97 5.11
C LEU A 109 9.78 5.38 5.57
N LEU A 110 10.09 4.17 5.13
CA LEU A 110 11.38 3.55 5.38
C LEU A 110 12.32 3.73 4.19
N LEU A 111 13.62 3.64 4.46
CA LEU A 111 14.65 3.70 3.44
C LEU A 111 15.07 2.29 2.99
N ASP A 112 15.52 2.17 1.75
CA ASP A 112 16.25 1.00 1.29
C ASP A 112 17.71 1.02 1.80
N PHE A 113 18.47 -0.02 1.47
CA PHE A 113 19.87 -0.13 1.88
C PHE A 113 20.79 0.95 1.26
N ASN A 114 20.36 1.58 0.17
CA ASN A 114 21.09 2.64 -0.53
C ASN A 114 20.72 4.05 -0.04
N GLY A 115 19.79 4.17 0.92
CA GLY A 115 19.31 5.44 1.44
C GLY A 115 18.24 6.11 0.57
N ASN A 116 17.68 5.40 -0.41
CA ASN A 116 16.49 5.84 -1.14
C ASN A 116 15.22 5.50 -0.38
N VAL A 117 14.13 6.18 -0.69
CA VAL A 117 12.81 5.88 -0.16
C VAL A 117 12.34 4.53 -0.72
N ALA A 118 11.87 3.63 0.15
CA ALA A 118 11.28 2.36 -0.23
C ALA A 118 9.75 2.41 -0.12
N GLU A 119 9.20 1.92 0.98
CA GLU A 119 7.76 1.88 1.24
C GLU A 119 7.47 2.17 2.71
N GLY A 120 6.20 2.25 3.07
CA GLY A 120 5.77 2.41 4.45
C GLY A 120 4.90 1.25 4.95
N PRO A 121 4.44 1.32 6.20
CA PRO A 121 3.63 0.29 6.87
C PRO A 121 2.30 0.02 6.14
N GLY A 122 2.33 -0.88 5.16
CA GLY A 122 1.16 -1.31 4.40
C GLY A 122 0.82 -0.49 3.16
N PHE A 123 1.74 0.34 2.64
CA PHE A 123 1.50 1.18 1.46
C PHE A 123 2.77 1.47 0.64
N ASN A 124 2.60 1.72 -0.66
CA ASN A 124 3.65 2.29 -1.52
C ASN A 124 3.57 3.83 -1.52
N VAL A 125 4.61 4.51 -2.02
CA VAL A 125 4.67 5.97 -2.15
C VAL A 125 4.90 6.41 -3.59
N PHE A 126 4.34 7.56 -3.95
CA PHE A 126 4.57 8.26 -5.20
C PHE A 126 4.90 9.72 -4.90
N CYS A 127 5.74 10.31 -5.73
CA CYS A 127 5.94 11.75 -5.79
C CYS A 127 5.65 12.28 -7.19
N VAL A 128 5.33 13.57 -7.25
CA VAL A 128 5.01 14.30 -8.47
C VAL A 128 5.92 15.50 -8.57
N ASP A 129 6.62 15.63 -9.68
CA ASP A 129 7.56 16.70 -9.97
C ASP A 129 7.34 17.18 -11.41
N ASP A 130 6.97 18.45 -11.61
CA ASP A 130 6.68 19.03 -12.93
C ASP A 130 5.69 18.17 -13.75
N GLY A 131 4.62 17.73 -13.06
CA GLY A 131 3.56 16.90 -13.64
C GLY A 131 3.94 15.45 -13.96
N LYS A 132 5.15 15.01 -13.62
CA LYS A 132 5.64 13.63 -13.84
C LYS A 132 5.65 12.88 -12.51
N LEU A 133 5.21 11.62 -12.55
CA LEU A 133 5.14 10.78 -11.36
C LEU A 133 6.33 9.83 -11.29
N SER A 134 6.84 9.61 -10.08
CA SER A 134 7.79 8.53 -9.81
C SER A 134 7.43 7.75 -8.55
N THR A 135 7.82 6.49 -8.51
CA THR A 135 7.64 5.60 -7.36
C THR A 135 8.84 4.64 -7.25
N PRO A 136 9.24 4.22 -6.05
CA PRO A 136 10.34 3.29 -5.86
C PRO A 136 10.22 2.04 -6.74
N ALA A 137 11.31 1.68 -7.42
CA ALA A 137 11.36 0.54 -8.36
C ALA A 137 11.64 -0.80 -7.69
N VAL A 138 12.49 -0.80 -6.67
CA VAL A 138 13.05 -1.98 -6.01
C VAL A 138 12.79 -1.90 -4.52
N GLY A 139 12.77 -3.04 -3.82
CA GLY A 139 12.63 -3.06 -2.37
C GLY A 139 11.21 -2.87 -1.85
N VAL A 140 10.21 -2.87 -2.74
CA VAL A 140 8.81 -2.59 -2.41
C VAL A 140 7.86 -3.66 -2.93
N LEU A 141 6.71 -3.80 -2.29
CA LEU A 141 5.64 -4.65 -2.78
C LEU A 141 5.10 -4.08 -4.12
N PRO A 142 4.92 -4.89 -5.18
CA PRO A 142 4.23 -4.47 -6.40
C PRO A 142 2.72 -4.40 -6.14
N GLY A 143 2.29 -3.44 -5.33
CA GLY A 143 0.91 -3.29 -4.87
C GLY A 143 -0.08 -3.15 -6.01
N ILE A 144 -1.28 -3.70 -5.83
CA ILE A 144 -2.34 -3.58 -6.84
C ILE A 144 -2.78 -2.13 -7.01
N THR A 145 -2.95 -1.37 -5.92
CA THR A 145 -3.26 0.07 -5.99
C THR A 145 -2.14 0.86 -6.68
N ARG A 146 -0.87 0.52 -6.43
CA ARG A 146 0.29 1.07 -7.16
C ARG A 146 0.17 0.79 -8.67
N ARG A 147 -0.13 -0.45 -9.05
CA ARG A 147 -0.38 -0.81 -10.46
C ARG A 147 -1.54 -0.02 -11.06
N THR A 148 -2.66 0.12 -10.34
CA THR A 148 -3.79 0.93 -10.78
C THR A 148 -3.40 2.37 -11.03
N VAL A 149 -2.48 2.96 -10.25
CA VAL A 149 -1.94 4.30 -10.55
C VAL A 149 -1.22 4.34 -11.90
N PHE A 150 -0.42 3.33 -12.26
CA PHE A 150 0.18 3.26 -13.60
C PHE A 150 -0.86 3.20 -14.70
N ASP A 151 -1.90 2.38 -14.53
CA ASP A 151 -3.00 2.27 -15.50
C ASP A 151 -3.76 3.59 -15.64
N LEU A 152 -4.07 4.27 -14.53
CA LEU A 152 -4.73 5.58 -14.51
C LEU A 152 -3.87 6.68 -15.13
N CYS A 153 -2.56 6.67 -14.90
CA CYS A 153 -1.63 7.59 -15.53
C CYS A 153 -1.60 7.39 -17.05
N ALA A 154 -1.59 6.13 -17.53
CA ALA A 154 -1.66 5.83 -18.95
C ALA A 154 -2.96 6.34 -19.59
N GLU A 155 -4.12 6.12 -18.94
CA GLU A 155 -5.42 6.65 -19.39
C GLU A 155 -5.45 8.20 -19.39
N ALA A 156 -4.81 8.83 -18.41
CA ALA A 156 -4.79 10.28 -18.24
C ALA A 156 -3.76 11.02 -19.10
N GLY A 157 -2.87 10.29 -19.80
CA GLY A 157 -1.73 10.87 -20.52
C GLY A 157 -0.64 11.44 -19.59
N LEU A 158 -0.51 10.92 -18.37
CA LEU A 158 0.49 11.33 -17.39
C LEU A 158 1.71 10.41 -17.44
N ALA A 159 2.90 11.00 -17.44
CA ALA A 159 4.13 10.23 -17.35
C ALA A 159 4.31 9.68 -15.93
N VAL A 160 4.60 8.38 -15.82
CA VAL A 160 4.87 7.71 -14.55
C VAL A 160 5.99 6.69 -14.74
N ALA A 161 6.93 6.64 -13.80
CA ALA A 161 8.04 5.72 -13.84
C ALA A 161 8.29 5.04 -12.49
N ALA A 162 8.69 3.77 -12.54
CA ALA A 162 9.34 3.11 -11.42
C ALA A 162 10.84 3.47 -11.45
N ALA A 163 11.32 4.20 -10.46
CA ALA A 163 12.71 4.66 -10.37
C ALA A 163 13.15 4.77 -8.91
N ASP A 164 14.45 4.95 -8.67
CA ASP A 164 14.94 5.29 -7.34
C ASP A 164 14.43 6.68 -6.94
N VAL A 165 13.86 6.79 -5.74
CA VAL A 165 13.37 8.06 -5.18
C VAL A 165 14.25 8.43 -4.01
N SER A 166 15.15 9.39 -4.20
CA SER A 166 15.98 9.89 -3.11
C SER A 166 15.13 10.65 -2.08
N VAL A 167 15.57 10.70 -0.83
CA VAL A 167 14.94 11.53 0.23
C VAL A 167 14.89 13.01 -0.18
N ALA A 168 15.94 13.51 -0.83
CA ALA A 168 16.01 14.88 -1.29
C ALA A 168 14.95 15.16 -2.36
N ALA A 169 14.79 14.26 -3.34
CA ALA A 169 13.76 14.36 -4.36
C ALA A 169 12.36 14.37 -3.73
N LEU A 170 12.06 13.39 -2.86
CA LEU A 170 10.75 13.29 -2.20
C LEU A 170 10.38 14.57 -1.43
N ARG A 171 11.33 15.19 -0.74
CA ARG A 171 11.11 16.44 0.02
C ARG A 171 10.93 17.67 -0.86
N GLN A 172 11.40 17.63 -2.11
CA GLN A 172 11.32 18.73 -3.06
C GLN A 172 10.11 18.64 -3.98
N SER A 173 9.33 17.55 -3.90
CA SER A 173 8.22 17.30 -4.81
C SER A 173 7.04 18.26 -4.65
N ASP A 174 6.37 18.49 -5.78
CA ASP A 174 5.16 19.31 -5.87
C ASP A 174 3.99 18.63 -5.16
N GLU A 175 3.89 17.30 -5.29
CA GLU A 175 2.87 16.50 -4.60
C GLU A 175 3.45 15.14 -4.16
N VAL A 176 2.96 14.61 -3.04
CA VAL A 176 3.28 13.27 -2.56
C VAL A 176 1.99 12.56 -2.16
N PHE A 177 1.90 11.26 -2.45
CA PHE A 177 0.79 10.44 -1.99
C PHE A 177 1.24 8.99 -1.76
N ILE A 178 0.50 8.28 -0.92
CA ILE A 178 0.70 6.86 -0.67
C ILE A 178 -0.46 6.03 -1.24
N THR A 179 -0.23 4.74 -1.46
CA THR A 179 -1.22 3.85 -2.07
C THR A 179 -1.35 2.53 -1.30
N SER A 180 -2.58 2.12 -1.01
CA SER A 180 -2.89 0.83 -0.41
C SER A 180 -4.26 0.33 -0.85
N THR A 181 -4.51 -0.97 -0.75
CA THR A 181 -5.89 -1.50 -0.89
C THR A 181 -6.77 -0.98 0.25
N ALA A 182 -6.20 -0.84 1.45
CA ALA A 182 -6.87 -0.24 2.60
C ALA A 182 -6.72 1.28 2.54
N GLY A 183 -7.54 1.95 1.73
CA GLY A 183 -7.60 3.42 1.66
C GLY A 183 -7.41 4.03 0.27
N GLY A 184 -7.00 3.23 -0.72
CA GLY A 184 -6.82 3.69 -2.09
C GLY A 184 -5.60 4.60 -2.23
N ILE A 185 -5.79 5.74 -2.88
CA ILE A 185 -4.79 6.81 -3.01
C ILE A 185 -5.01 7.81 -1.89
N MET A 186 -3.98 8.05 -1.08
CA MET A 186 -4.07 8.89 0.12
C MET A 186 -2.98 9.97 0.06
N PRO A 187 -3.35 11.26 0.12
CA PRO A 187 -2.40 12.34 -0.05
C PRO A 187 -1.45 12.49 1.15
N VAL A 188 -0.25 13.01 0.91
CA VAL A 188 0.73 13.39 1.92
C VAL A 188 1.05 14.86 1.73
N THR A 189 0.88 15.66 2.79
CA THR A 189 1.06 17.12 2.72
C THR A 189 2.15 17.64 3.66
N MET A 190 2.72 16.77 4.50
CA MET A 190 3.83 17.12 5.37
C MET A 190 4.78 15.93 5.51
N ILE A 191 6.08 16.21 5.38
CA ILE A 191 7.17 15.25 5.57
C ILE A 191 8.12 15.81 6.63
N ASP A 192 8.34 15.07 7.70
CA ASP A 192 9.27 15.45 8.78
C ASP A 192 8.97 16.83 9.40
N GLY A 193 7.69 17.21 9.51
CA GLY A 193 7.28 18.53 10.01
C GLY A 193 7.35 19.67 8.99
N ILE A 194 7.78 19.38 7.75
CA ILE A 194 7.91 20.36 6.68
C ILE A 194 6.78 20.15 5.65
N PRO A 195 6.02 21.20 5.28
CA PRO A 195 5.01 21.09 4.23
C PRO A 195 5.59 20.61 2.90
N VAL A 196 4.89 19.71 2.22
CA VAL A 196 5.16 19.39 0.81
C VAL A 196 4.61 20.55 -0.03
N ALA A 197 5.48 21.24 -0.77
CA ALA A 197 5.14 22.45 -1.52
C ALA A 197 4.34 23.48 -0.69
N ASP A 198 3.07 23.72 -1.02
CA ASP A 198 2.19 24.67 -0.32
C ASP A 198 1.41 24.05 0.86
N GLY A 199 1.70 22.80 1.21
CA GLY A 199 1.08 22.05 2.30
C GLY A 199 -0.36 21.62 2.03
N LYS A 200 -0.82 21.68 0.77
CA LYS A 200 -2.17 21.26 0.38
C LYS A 200 -2.09 20.01 -0.48
N VAL A 201 -3.17 19.23 -0.46
CA VAL A 201 -3.32 18.14 -1.42
C VAL A 201 -3.24 18.75 -2.83
N GLY A 202 -2.45 18.15 -3.73
CA GLY A 202 -2.25 18.69 -5.07
C GLY A 202 -3.33 18.28 -6.09
N ALA A 203 -3.23 18.82 -7.29
CA ALA A 203 -4.24 18.66 -8.33
C ALA A 203 -4.17 17.28 -9.01
N ILE A 204 -2.97 16.77 -9.25
CA ILE A 204 -2.76 15.44 -9.85
C ILE A 204 -3.23 14.37 -8.87
N THR A 205 -2.87 14.49 -7.59
CA THR A 205 -3.30 13.60 -6.52
C THR A 205 -4.83 13.57 -6.41
N ARG A 206 -5.50 14.73 -6.36
CA ARG A 206 -6.97 14.79 -6.35
C ARG A 206 -7.60 14.12 -7.56
N ARG A 207 -7.07 14.36 -8.76
CA ARG A 207 -7.56 13.73 -10.00
C ARG A 207 -7.43 12.21 -9.94
N LEU A 208 -6.28 11.70 -9.52
CA LEU A 208 -6.04 10.26 -9.41
C LEU A 208 -6.90 9.62 -8.31
N MET A 209 -7.09 10.28 -7.16
CA MET A 209 -7.99 9.81 -6.10
C MET A 209 -9.41 9.61 -6.62
N ALA A 210 -9.97 10.61 -7.31
CA ALA A 210 -11.30 10.52 -7.89
C ALA A 210 -11.40 9.40 -8.93
N ALA A 211 -10.42 9.31 -9.84
CA ALA A 211 -10.38 8.28 -10.88
C ALA A 211 -10.28 6.86 -10.28
N TYR A 212 -9.47 6.66 -9.24
CA TYR A 212 -9.35 5.37 -8.55
C TYR A 212 -10.69 4.88 -7.98
N TRP A 213 -11.43 5.76 -7.32
CA TRP A 213 -12.74 5.40 -6.77
C TRP A 213 -13.78 5.17 -7.87
N GLN A 214 -13.73 5.95 -8.96
CA GLN A 214 -14.59 5.72 -10.12
C GLN A 214 -14.40 4.32 -10.73
N LYS A 215 -13.17 3.78 -10.76
CA LYS A 215 -12.91 2.42 -11.24
C LYS A 215 -13.62 1.32 -10.44
N HIS A 216 -14.09 1.59 -9.23
CA HIS A 216 -14.86 0.61 -8.45
C HIS A 216 -16.27 0.40 -9.01
N GLU A 217 -16.76 1.33 -9.84
CA GLU A 217 -18.06 1.25 -10.53
C GLU A 217 -17.94 0.62 -11.93
N ASP A 218 -16.70 0.45 -12.43
CA ASP A 218 -16.41 -0.05 -13.76
C ASP A 218 -16.43 -1.61 -13.78
N PRO A 219 -17.27 -2.25 -14.60
CA PRO A 219 -17.35 -3.71 -14.67
C PRO A 219 -16.10 -4.38 -15.28
N ASP A 220 -15.23 -3.64 -15.96
CA ASP A 220 -13.94 -4.18 -16.43
C ASP A 220 -12.93 -4.33 -15.27
N TRP A 221 -13.16 -3.60 -14.18
CA TRP A 221 -12.29 -3.54 -13.00
C TRP A 221 -12.88 -4.22 -11.76
N SER A 222 -14.20 -4.41 -11.76
CA SER A 222 -14.95 -4.89 -10.61
C SER A 222 -15.93 -6.00 -10.99
N SER A 223 -16.28 -6.82 -10.01
CA SER A 223 -17.35 -7.82 -10.19
C SER A 223 -18.30 -7.77 -8.99
N PRO A 224 -19.62 -7.83 -9.21
CA PRO A 224 -20.57 -7.69 -8.12
C PRO A 224 -20.60 -8.93 -7.24
N VAL A 225 -20.64 -8.70 -5.92
CA VAL A 225 -20.93 -9.76 -4.94
C VAL A 225 -22.43 -9.98 -4.89
N ARG A 226 -22.85 -11.25 -4.99
CA ARG A 226 -24.26 -11.65 -4.82
C ARG A 226 -24.52 -11.96 -3.35
N TYR A 227 -25.43 -11.21 -2.73
CA TYR A 227 -25.86 -11.43 -1.35
C TYR A 227 -27.08 -12.37 -1.32
N PRO A 228 -27.27 -13.14 -0.23
CA PRO A 228 -28.48 -13.93 0.01
C PRO A 228 -29.75 -13.09 0.08
#